data_AF-A0A1F3KWS7-F1
#
_entry.id   AF-A0A1F3KWS7-F1
#
_cell.length_a   1.000
_cell.length_b   1.000
_cell.length_c   1.000
_cell.angle_alpha   90.00
_cell.angle_beta   90.00
_cell.angle_gamma   90.00
#
_symmetry.space_group_name_H-M   'P 1'
#
loop_
_entity.id
_entity.type
_entity.pdbx_description
1 polymer ?
#
loop_
_entity_poly.entity_id
_entity_poly.type
_entity_poly.pdbx_seq_one_letter_code
_entity_poly.pdbx_strand_id
1 'polypeptide(L)'
;MSSVHKHLQKYYHLIFKNFLFFLVIYILVSCQPKKAIQIPGIVIEKYIIDSISIEKNILVEKEEKTDSKRIPEIEQLMLASGLVNIKNFDSTIKVHLIYSTSENFMHRNLYGELTEAYLQAPVAQQLVRAQKFLKDSLPGYRLIVYDAARPLSIQKIMWDSISVPKDQRWKYLSNPMYGSLHNYGAAVDVSIIDAFGNTLDMGTPVDYFGSLAYPVLESYNLATGKLTREQIANRNLLRTIMKKASFNGITTEWWHFNACRYLEARNYYSMLRNHTVINKSKLANKSQNKEDVSFKIQVKLSQTKIDKNSPVFKGLNVHYYQHKGLYKYVVGEFKDIAAAYEYLEDVEVLGFKDAFIIAFNKDERIDVKDAIKILQ
;
A
#
# COMPACT_ATOMS: atom_id res chain seq x y z
N MET A 1 -27.99 75.83 -10.55
CA MET A 1 -27.27 74.54 -10.68
C MET A 1 -26.17 74.41 -9.60
N SER A 2 -26.53 74.51 -8.31
CA SER A 2 -25.57 74.67 -7.19
C SER A 2 -25.78 73.65 -6.05
N SER A 3 -26.86 72.84 -6.08
CA SER A 3 -27.18 71.86 -5.03
C SER A 3 -26.74 70.42 -5.37
N VAL A 4 -26.81 70.02 -6.65
CA VAL A 4 -26.37 68.68 -7.11
C VAL A 4 -24.84 68.53 -7.06
N HIS A 5 -24.10 69.62 -7.22
CA HIS A 5 -22.63 69.62 -7.16
C HIS A 5 -22.09 69.43 -5.72
N LYS A 6 -22.79 69.95 -4.70
CA LYS A 6 -22.42 69.77 -3.28
C LYS A 6 -22.67 68.34 -2.79
N HIS A 7 -23.68 67.64 -3.32
CA HIS A 7 -23.96 66.26 -2.93
C HIS A 7 -22.99 65.25 -3.55
N LEU A 8 -22.53 65.49 -4.78
CA LEU A 8 -21.50 64.66 -5.43
C LEU A 8 -20.12 64.82 -4.77
N GLN A 9 -19.71 66.04 -4.38
CA GLN A 9 -18.45 66.25 -3.67
C GLN A 9 -18.36 65.50 -2.32
N LYS A 10 -19.48 65.38 -1.59
CA LYS A 10 -19.50 64.65 -0.31
C LYS A 10 -19.37 63.12 -0.49
N TYR A 11 -19.90 62.58 -1.59
CA TYR A 11 -19.77 61.16 -1.94
C TYR A 11 -18.37 60.79 -2.45
N TYR A 12 -17.74 61.65 -3.27
CA TYR A 12 -16.35 61.45 -3.71
C TYR A 12 -15.36 61.51 -2.53
N HIS A 13 -15.59 62.38 -1.55
CA HIS A 13 -14.72 62.45 -0.38
C HIS A 13 -14.84 61.21 0.53
N LEU A 14 -16.01 60.58 0.64
CA LEU A 14 -16.21 59.37 1.45
C LEU A 14 -15.64 58.11 0.78
N ILE A 15 -15.73 58.01 -0.55
CA ILE A 15 -15.15 56.91 -1.33
C ILE A 15 -13.62 57.03 -1.40
N PHE A 16 -13.07 58.23 -1.56
CA PHE A 16 -11.62 58.45 -1.60
C PHE A 16 -10.94 58.27 -0.24
N LYS A 17 -11.60 58.63 0.88
CA LYS A 17 -11.06 58.42 2.23
C LYS A 17 -11.03 56.94 2.63
N ASN A 18 -12.00 56.14 2.18
CA ASN A 18 -11.98 54.69 2.38
C ASN A 18 -11.04 53.97 1.40
N PHE A 19 -10.87 54.47 0.17
CA PHE A 19 -9.91 53.89 -0.79
C PHE A 19 -8.45 54.17 -0.41
N LEU A 20 -8.14 55.35 0.14
CA LEU A 20 -6.79 55.69 0.64
C LEU A 20 -6.47 54.97 1.97
N PHE A 21 -7.48 54.64 2.79
CA PHE A 21 -7.29 53.84 4.01
C PHE A 21 -7.05 52.36 3.70
N PHE A 22 -7.69 51.78 2.68
CA PHE A 22 -7.44 50.40 2.25
C PHE A 22 -6.17 50.24 1.39
N LEU A 23 -5.74 51.24 0.62
CA LEU A 23 -4.50 51.18 -0.17
C LEU A 23 -3.23 51.35 0.70
N VAL A 24 -3.30 52.11 1.80
CA VAL A 24 -2.19 52.25 2.76
C VAL A 24 -2.04 51.01 3.64
N ILE A 25 -3.11 50.24 3.89
CA ILE A 25 -3.05 48.94 4.57
C ILE A 25 -2.47 47.83 3.66
N TYR A 26 -2.63 47.93 2.33
CA TYR A 26 -2.13 46.91 1.40
C TYR A 26 -0.67 47.11 0.94
N ILE A 27 -0.10 48.31 1.08
CA ILE A 27 1.30 48.59 0.67
C ILE A 27 2.30 48.56 1.84
N LEU A 28 1.84 48.47 3.10
CA LEU A 28 2.73 48.34 4.28
C LEU A 28 2.90 46.91 4.83
N VAL A 29 2.46 45.87 4.10
CA VAL A 29 2.71 44.46 4.48
C VAL A 29 3.61 43.69 3.46
N SER A 30 4.15 44.37 2.44
CA SER A 30 5.07 43.75 1.47
C SER A 30 6.40 44.50 1.36
N CYS A 31 7.24 44.32 2.38
CA CYS A 31 8.72 44.28 2.32
C CYS A 31 9.25 44.39 3.74
N GLN A 32 9.49 43.24 4.39
CA GLN A 32 10.53 43.16 5.41
C GLN A 32 11.68 42.31 4.84
N PRO A 33 12.94 42.70 5.09
CA PRO A 33 14.10 41.91 4.66
C PRO A 33 14.01 40.52 5.28
N LYS A 34 14.47 39.51 4.52
CA LYS A 34 14.66 38.13 5.00
C LYS A 34 15.50 38.14 6.27
N LYS A 35 14.85 38.16 7.43
CA LYS A 35 15.45 37.76 8.69
C LYS A 35 15.69 36.26 8.62
N ALA A 36 16.93 35.86 8.85
CA ALA A 36 17.27 34.48 9.14
C ALA A 36 16.31 33.97 10.23
N ILE A 37 15.68 32.83 9.98
CA ILE A 37 14.87 32.15 10.99
C ILE A 37 15.84 31.65 12.06
N GLN A 38 15.93 32.42 13.14
CA GLN A 38 16.57 32.03 14.38
C GLN A 38 15.59 31.11 15.11
N ILE A 39 15.85 29.80 15.02
CA ILE A 39 15.08 28.81 15.77
C ILE A 39 15.37 29.03 17.26
N PRO A 40 14.35 29.20 18.12
CA PRO A 40 14.55 29.32 19.56
C PRO A 40 15.26 28.07 20.10
N GLY A 41 16.47 28.28 20.62
CA GLY A 41 17.38 27.29 21.18
C GLY A 41 16.93 26.70 22.51
N ILE A 42 15.72 26.16 22.59
CA ILE A 42 15.22 25.46 23.80
C ILE A 42 14.82 24.00 23.51
N VAL A 43 14.77 23.56 22.24
CA VAL A 43 14.48 22.16 21.89
C VAL A 43 15.72 21.38 21.42
N ILE A 44 16.77 22.09 20.97
CA ILE A 44 18.02 21.45 20.52
C ILE A 44 18.91 21.09 21.71
N GLU A 45 18.95 21.92 22.76
CA GLU A 45 19.76 21.63 23.96
C GLU A 45 19.26 20.38 24.70
N LYS A 46 17.94 20.15 24.73
CA LYS A 46 17.36 18.92 25.29
C LYS A 46 17.75 17.67 24.48
N TYR A 47 17.72 17.75 23.15
CA TYR A 47 18.14 16.64 22.28
C TYR A 47 19.66 16.39 22.31
N ILE A 48 20.49 17.43 22.48
CA ILE A 48 21.94 17.33 22.60
C ILE A 48 22.35 16.81 23.99
N ILE A 49 21.70 17.27 25.07
CA ILE A 49 21.94 16.76 26.42
C ILE A 49 21.48 15.30 26.53
N ASP A 50 20.35 14.92 25.92
CA ASP A 50 19.89 13.53 25.86
C ASP A 50 20.84 12.67 25.02
N SER A 51 21.34 13.15 23.87
CA SER A 51 22.31 12.38 23.05
C SER A 51 23.71 12.30 23.64
N ILE A 52 24.18 13.31 24.38
CA ILE A 52 25.47 13.28 25.09
C ILE A 52 25.39 12.43 26.36
N SER A 53 24.24 12.41 27.07
CA SER A 53 24.03 11.49 28.20
C SER A 53 23.79 10.05 27.74
N ILE A 54 23.22 9.85 26.55
CA ILE A 54 23.21 8.55 25.85
C ILE A 54 24.65 8.13 25.46
N GLU A 55 25.48 9.01 24.88
CA GLU A 55 26.88 8.70 24.56
C GLU A 55 27.75 8.44 25.80
N LYS A 56 27.52 9.14 26.92
CA LYS A 56 28.21 8.90 28.19
C LYS A 56 27.77 7.59 28.85
N ASN A 57 26.49 7.22 28.76
CA ASN A 57 26.01 5.92 29.24
C ASN A 57 26.50 4.77 28.34
N ILE A 58 26.67 5.01 27.03
CA ILE A 58 27.28 4.05 26.09
C ILE A 58 28.78 3.81 26.37
N LEU A 59 29.48 4.77 26.98
CA LEU A 59 30.90 4.64 27.33
C LEU A 59 31.15 4.07 28.74
N VAL A 60 30.13 3.96 29.59
CA VAL A 60 30.27 3.46 30.98
C VAL A 60 29.67 2.06 31.17
N GLU A 61 28.83 1.55 30.27
CA GLU A 61 28.37 0.14 30.27
C GLU A 61 29.18 -0.79 29.35
N LYS A 62 30.48 -0.52 29.20
CA LYS A 62 31.42 -1.54 28.71
C LYS A 62 31.94 -2.35 29.89
N GLU A 63 31.13 -3.27 30.40
CA GLU A 63 31.54 -4.57 30.95
C GLU A 63 30.35 -5.32 31.57
N GLU A 64 29.41 -5.79 30.75
CA GLU A 64 28.71 -7.05 31.03
C GLU A 64 28.60 -7.85 29.74
N LYS A 65 29.35 -8.97 29.69
CA LYS A 65 29.23 -9.99 28.65
C LYS A 65 27.84 -10.63 28.76
N THR A 66 26.88 -10.09 28.02
CA THR A 66 25.63 -10.79 27.71
C THR A 66 25.72 -11.31 26.28
N ASP A 67 25.32 -12.57 26.11
CA ASP A 67 25.30 -13.30 24.84
C ASP A 67 24.58 -12.47 23.77
N SER A 68 25.36 -11.90 22.83
CA SER A 68 24.84 -11.03 21.78
C SER A 68 23.90 -11.85 20.90
N LYS A 69 22.59 -11.72 21.15
CA LYS A 69 21.56 -12.42 20.40
C LYS A 69 21.66 -11.99 18.94
N ARG A 70 22.18 -12.88 18.09
CA ARG A 70 22.30 -12.69 16.64
C ARG A 70 20.92 -12.32 16.07
N ILE A 71 20.84 -11.20 15.35
CA ILE A 71 19.64 -10.81 14.60
C ILE A 71 19.51 -11.76 13.39
N PRO A 72 18.36 -12.44 13.18
CA PRO A 72 18.12 -13.30 12.01
C PRO A 72 18.33 -12.59 10.67
N GLU A 73 18.79 -13.32 9.64
CA GLU A 73 19.08 -12.75 8.32
C GLU A 73 17.86 -12.06 7.68
N ILE A 74 16.68 -12.66 7.81
CA ILE A 74 15.43 -12.05 7.34
C ILE A 74 15.08 -10.75 8.07
N GLU A 75 15.39 -10.64 9.37
CA GLU A 75 15.14 -9.42 10.14
C GLU A 75 16.15 -8.34 9.75
N GLN A 76 17.41 -8.69 9.53
CA GLN A 76 18.41 -7.78 8.96
C GLN A 76 17.96 -7.24 7.60
N LEU A 77 17.37 -8.09 6.74
CA LEU A 77 16.81 -7.67 5.45
C LEU A 77 15.67 -6.65 5.62
N MET A 78 14.77 -6.86 6.58
CA MET A 78 13.67 -5.91 6.85
C MET A 78 14.25 -4.53 7.23
N LEU A 79 15.18 -4.52 8.18
CA LEU A 79 15.82 -3.31 8.68
C LEU A 79 16.62 -2.60 7.57
N ALA A 80 17.41 -3.34 6.79
CA ALA A 80 18.18 -2.80 5.66
C ALA A 80 17.29 -2.22 4.56
N SER A 81 16.04 -2.69 4.46
CA SER A 81 15.03 -2.16 3.52
C SER A 81 14.28 -0.94 4.06
N GLY A 82 14.68 -0.41 5.23
CA GLY A 82 14.05 0.75 5.87
C GLY A 82 12.69 0.46 6.51
N LEU A 83 12.33 -0.82 6.66
CA LEU A 83 11.10 -1.22 7.34
C LEU A 83 11.27 -1.10 8.85
N VAL A 84 10.18 -0.79 9.53
CA VAL A 84 10.16 -0.59 10.97
C VAL A 84 9.37 -1.69 11.66
N ASN A 85 9.85 -2.11 12.83
CA ASN A 85 9.13 -3.03 13.69
C ASN A 85 7.89 -2.33 14.29
N ILE A 86 6.70 -2.89 14.07
CA ILE A 86 5.44 -2.29 14.52
C ILE A 86 5.32 -2.21 16.05
N LYS A 87 5.99 -3.10 16.78
CA LYS A 87 5.98 -3.14 18.25
C LYS A 87 6.60 -1.90 18.87
N ASN A 88 7.51 -1.24 18.16
CA ASN A 88 8.11 0.02 18.58
C ASN A 88 7.12 1.20 18.48
N PHE A 89 6.02 1.04 17.75
CA PHE A 89 4.97 2.06 17.58
C PHE A 89 3.77 1.79 18.48
N ASP A 90 3.33 0.53 18.59
CA ASP A 90 2.32 0.11 19.56
C ASP A 90 2.53 -1.38 19.92
N SER A 91 3.11 -1.62 21.10
CA SER A 91 3.40 -2.97 21.62
C SER A 91 2.15 -3.77 22.01
N THR A 92 0.98 -3.12 22.00
CA THR A 92 -0.29 -3.82 22.21
C THR A 92 -0.82 -4.46 20.93
N ILE A 93 -0.30 -4.16 19.73
CA ILE A 93 -0.64 -4.96 18.56
C ILE A 93 -0.02 -6.34 18.74
N LYS A 94 -0.82 -7.40 18.67
CA LYS A 94 -0.31 -8.76 18.78
C LYS A 94 0.30 -9.18 17.45
N VAL A 95 1.45 -9.83 17.49
CA VAL A 95 2.09 -10.45 16.32
C VAL A 95 2.02 -11.96 16.47
N HIS A 96 1.57 -12.63 15.41
CA HIS A 96 1.58 -14.08 15.23
C HIS A 96 1.83 -14.39 13.75
N LEU A 97 3.08 -14.24 13.31
CA LEU A 97 3.45 -14.46 11.91
C LEU A 97 3.28 -15.95 11.55
N ILE A 98 2.19 -16.31 10.87
CA ILE A 98 1.87 -17.72 10.56
C ILE A 98 2.88 -18.36 9.61
N TYR A 99 3.57 -17.56 8.80
CA TYR A 99 4.66 -18.02 7.95
C TYR A 99 5.99 -18.19 8.69
N SER A 100 6.07 -17.82 9.97
CA SER A 100 7.15 -18.23 10.89
C SER A 100 6.84 -19.54 11.62
N THR A 101 5.68 -20.15 11.38
CA THR A 101 5.23 -21.40 12.02
C THR A 101 4.81 -22.43 10.97
N SER A 102 4.27 -23.57 11.38
CA SER A 102 3.60 -24.54 10.50
C SER A 102 2.09 -24.32 10.38
N GLU A 103 1.55 -23.26 10.98
CA GLU A 103 0.12 -22.92 11.00
C GLU A 103 -0.29 -22.09 9.77
N ASN A 104 0.25 -22.43 8.61
CA ASN A 104 -0.07 -21.82 7.32
C ASN A 104 -0.42 -22.90 6.30
N PHE A 105 -0.92 -22.50 5.14
CA PHE A 105 -1.36 -23.43 4.10
C PHE A 105 -0.25 -24.37 3.56
N MET A 106 1.02 -24.05 3.80
CA MET A 106 2.17 -24.87 3.39
C MET A 106 2.66 -25.82 4.47
N HIS A 107 2.11 -25.72 5.69
CA HIS A 107 2.48 -26.53 6.85
C HIS A 107 3.98 -26.53 7.18
N ARG A 108 4.68 -25.43 6.88
CA ARG A 108 6.12 -25.27 7.18
C ARG A 108 6.48 -23.82 7.46
N ASN A 109 7.55 -23.64 8.23
CA ASN A 109 8.13 -22.33 8.51
C ASN A 109 8.87 -21.80 7.25
N LEU A 110 8.49 -20.60 6.80
CA LEU A 110 9.06 -19.90 5.64
C LEU A 110 9.92 -18.69 6.05
N TYR A 111 9.63 -18.07 7.20
CA TYR A 111 10.34 -16.89 7.69
C TYR A 111 11.51 -17.22 8.61
N GLY A 112 11.76 -18.49 8.92
CA GLY A 112 12.82 -18.89 9.84
C GLY A 112 12.58 -18.33 11.24
N GLU A 113 13.50 -17.51 11.73
CA GLU A 113 13.51 -16.98 13.10
C GLU A 113 12.82 -15.61 13.23
N LEU A 114 12.14 -15.10 12.20
CA LEU A 114 11.42 -13.82 12.30
C LEU A 114 10.23 -13.94 13.26
N THR A 115 10.22 -13.17 14.34
CA THR A 115 9.11 -13.18 15.31
C THR A 115 8.30 -11.90 15.35
N GLU A 116 8.80 -10.82 14.75
CA GLU A 116 8.20 -9.48 14.81
C GLU A 116 7.77 -9.02 13.42
N ALA A 117 6.72 -8.20 13.35
CA ALA A 117 6.17 -7.72 12.10
C ALA A 117 6.79 -6.38 11.67
N TYR A 118 7.17 -6.31 10.40
CA TYR A 118 7.84 -5.16 9.79
C TYR A 118 6.98 -4.54 8.70
N LEU A 119 6.90 -3.21 8.67
CA LEU A 119 6.12 -2.43 7.70
C LEU A 119 6.86 -1.15 7.30
N GLN A 120 6.41 -0.50 6.23
CA GLN A 120 6.79 0.89 5.96
C GLN A 120 6.33 1.77 7.13
N ALA A 121 7.13 2.76 7.55
CA ALA A 121 6.80 3.60 8.71
C ALA A 121 5.42 4.27 8.62
N PRO A 122 4.99 4.84 7.47
CA PRO A 122 3.62 5.38 7.33
C PRO A 122 2.52 4.31 7.48
N VAL A 123 2.82 3.06 7.11
CA VAL A 123 1.89 1.93 7.19
C VAL A 123 1.80 1.40 8.62
N ALA A 124 2.92 1.36 9.35
CA ALA A 124 2.91 1.08 10.79
C ALA A 124 2.05 2.11 11.55
N GLN A 125 2.17 3.39 11.21
CA GLN A 125 1.33 4.44 11.79
C GLN A 125 -0.16 4.29 11.45
N GLN A 126 -0.50 3.84 10.23
CA GLN A 126 -1.88 3.46 9.88
C GLN A 126 -2.38 2.35 10.80
N LEU A 127 -1.58 1.30 11.03
CA LEU A 127 -1.97 0.18 11.88
C LEU A 127 -2.15 0.59 13.35
N VAL A 128 -1.31 1.49 13.87
CA VAL A 128 -1.49 2.09 15.21
C VAL A 128 -2.81 2.86 15.29
N ARG A 129 -3.19 3.61 14.25
CA ARG A 129 -4.51 4.27 14.22
C ARG A 129 -5.65 3.26 14.25
N ALA A 130 -5.53 2.15 13.52
CA ALA A 130 -6.51 1.06 13.55
C ALA A 130 -6.64 0.48 14.96
N GLN A 131 -5.51 0.16 15.60
CA GLN A 131 -5.48 -0.34 16.98
C GLN A 131 -6.08 0.66 17.98
N LYS A 132 -5.84 1.96 17.78
CA LYS A 132 -6.48 3.01 18.59
C LYS A 132 -7.99 3.03 18.40
N PHE A 133 -8.48 3.04 17.16
CA PHE A 133 -9.92 3.03 16.89
C PHE A 133 -10.62 1.79 17.43
N LEU A 134 -9.94 0.65 17.43
CA LEU A 134 -10.44 -0.59 18.02
C LEU A 134 -10.61 -0.44 19.53
N LYS A 135 -9.56 0.01 20.25
CA LYS A 135 -9.60 0.21 21.70
C LYS A 135 -10.61 1.27 22.13
N ASP A 136 -10.72 2.36 21.37
CA ASP A 136 -11.68 3.43 21.65
C ASP A 136 -13.13 2.91 21.54
N SER A 137 -13.38 1.96 20.63
CA SER A 137 -14.70 1.34 20.44
C SER A 137 -14.96 0.18 21.41
N LEU A 138 -13.93 -0.62 21.69
CA LEU A 138 -13.97 -1.86 22.45
C LEU A 138 -12.71 -1.94 23.34
N PRO A 139 -12.75 -1.41 24.57
CA PRO A 139 -11.61 -1.47 25.48
C PRO A 139 -11.14 -2.91 25.72
N GLY A 140 -9.82 -3.11 25.71
CA GLY A 140 -9.20 -4.43 25.87
C GLY A 140 -9.00 -5.23 24.57
N TYR A 141 -9.71 -4.89 23.48
CA TYR A 141 -9.55 -5.56 22.19
C TYR A 141 -8.27 -5.12 21.48
N ARG A 142 -7.64 -6.06 20.77
CA ARG A 142 -6.35 -5.83 20.09
C ARG A 142 -6.39 -6.39 18.68
N LEU A 143 -5.65 -5.77 17.77
CA LEU A 143 -5.35 -6.35 16.46
C LEU A 143 -4.32 -7.46 16.65
N ILE A 144 -4.45 -8.52 15.84
CA ILE A 144 -3.44 -9.57 15.67
C ILE A 144 -2.98 -9.59 14.22
N VAL A 145 -1.67 -9.52 13.99
CA VAL A 145 -1.03 -9.53 12.68
C VAL A 145 -0.53 -10.95 12.37
N TYR A 146 -1.06 -11.51 11.29
CA TYR A 146 -0.69 -12.82 10.76
C TYR A 146 0.36 -12.76 9.66
N ASP A 147 0.35 -11.69 8.86
CA ASP A 147 1.42 -11.37 7.94
C ASP A 147 1.57 -9.86 7.69
N ALA A 148 2.77 -9.45 7.31
CA ALA A 148 3.15 -8.06 7.06
C ALA A 148 4.11 -7.99 5.86
N ALA A 149 5.28 -7.36 5.98
CA ALA A 149 6.27 -7.41 4.92
C ALA A 149 6.73 -8.85 4.64
N ARG A 150 6.57 -9.27 3.38
CA ARG A 150 6.93 -10.62 2.89
C ARG A 150 7.98 -10.50 1.79
N PRO A 151 9.17 -11.10 1.90
CA PRO A 151 10.12 -11.07 0.80
C PRO A 151 9.56 -11.74 -0.46
N LEU A 152 9.89 -11.22 -1.63
CA LEU A 152 9.46 -11.78 -2.92
C LEU A 152 9.94 -13.23 -3.09
N SER A 153 11.11 -13.56 -2.54
CA SER A 153 11.60 -14.95 -2.50
C SER A 153 10.63 -15.89 -1.77
N ILE A 154 9.98 -15.44 -0.70
CA ILE A 154 8.96 -16.22 0.01
C ILE A 154 7.67 -16.29 -0.80
N GLN A 155 7.22 -15.18 -1.40
CA GLN A 155 6.07 -15.19 -2.31
C GLN A 155 6.26 -16.18 -3.47
N LYS A 156 7.49 -16.29 -3.99
CA LYS A 156 7.83 -17.26 -5.03
C LYS A 156 7.75 -18.70 -4.52
N ILE A 157 8.28 -18.98 -3.32
CA ILE A 157 8.16 -20.29 -2.69
C ILE A 157 6.69 -20.69 -2.52
N MET A 158 5.86 -19.77 -2.02
CA MET A 158 4.41 -19.94 -1.88
C MET A 158 3.77 -20.27 -3.23
N TRP A 159 3.98 -19.41 -4.23
CA TRP A 159 3.44 -19.56 -5.57
C TRP A 159 3.83 -20.89 -6.22
N ASP A 160 5.09 -21.31 -6.08
CA ASP A 160 5.60 -22.53 -6.71
C ASP A 160 5.02 -23.79 -6.08
N SER A 161 4.70 -23.74 -4.78
CA SER A 161 4.35 -24.91 -3.97
C SER A 161 2.86 -25.25 -3.94
N ILE A 162 1.96 -24.37 -4.41
CA ILE A 162 0.53 -24.67 -4.33
C ILE A 162 0.13 -25.75 -5.36
N SER A 163 -0.69 -26.70 -4.92
CA SER A 163 -1.19 -27.83 -5.73
C SER A 163 -2.25 -27.43 -6.76
N VAL A 164 -2.57 -26.13 -6.84
CA VAL A 164 -3.49 -25.57 -7.84
C VAL A 164 -2.77 -25.47 -9.19
N PRO A 165 -3.45 -25.83 -10.31
CA PRO A 165 -2.95 -25.62 -11.66
C PRO A 165 -2.39 -24.20 -11.87
N LYS A 166 -1.27 -24.08 -12.59
CA LYS A 166 -0.52 -22.81 -12.74
C LYS A 166 -1.41 -21.66 -13.24
N ASP A 167 -2.34 -21.96 -14.14
CA ASP A 167 -3.33 -21.06 -14.74
C ASP A 167 -4.44 -20.62 -13.77
N GLN A 168 -4.49 -21.17 -12.56
CA GLN A 168 -5.49 -20.86 -11.54
C GLN A 168 -4.88 -20.36 -10.22
N ARG A 169 -3.54 -20.36 -10.08
CA ARG A 169 -2.86 -19.95 -8.84
C ARG A 169 -3.12 -18.50 -8.47
N TRP A 170 -3.33 -17.64 -9.46
CA TRP A 170 -3.63 -16.21 -9.28
C TRP A 170 -4.90 -15.95 -8.47
N LYS A 171 -5.82 -16.93 -8.39
CA LYS A 171 -7.03 -16.83 -7.56
C LYS A 171 -6.73 -16.83 -6.06
N TYR A 172 -5.52 -17.24 -5.70
CA TYR A 172 -5.13 -17.58 -4.33
C TYR A 172 -3.87 -16.85 -3.88
N LEU A 173 -2.96 -16.54 -4.81
CA LEU A 173 -1.71 -15.84 -4.51
C LEU A 173 -1.39 -14.84 -5.62
N SER A 174 -0.81 -13.69 -5.30
CA SER A 174 -0.29 -12.78 -6.32
C SER A 174 0.89 -13.40 -7.06
N ASN A 175 0.95 -13.22 -8.38
CA ASN A 175 2.05 -13.74 -9.20
C ASN A 175 3.38 -13.05 -8.83
N PRO A 176 4.44 -13.79 -8.45
CA PRO A 176 5.73 -13.22 -8.07
C PRO A 176 6.41 -12.37 -9.16
N MET A 177 6.01 -12.50 -10.43
CA MET A 177 6.52 -11.63 -11.49
C MET A 177 6.16 -10.15 -11.27
N TYR A 178 5.00 -9.88 -10.66
CA TYR A 178 4.52 -8.54 -10.30
C TYR A 178 4.75 -8.23 -8.82
N GLY A 179 4.77 -9.26 -7.99
CA GLY A 179 4.76 -9.10 -6.54
C GLY A 179 3.40 -8.62 -6.03
N SER A 180 3.33 -8.37 -4.73
CA SER A 180 2.15 -7.88 -4.01
C SER A 180 2.54 -6.72 -3.10
N LEU A 181 1.55 -6.07 -2.48
CA LEU A 181 1.79 -5.02 -1.51
C LEU A 181 2.50 -5.51 -0.24
N HIS A 182 2.41 -6.82 0.10
CA HIS A 182 3.27 -7.41 1.13
C HIS A 182 4.74 -7.31 0.77
N ASN A 183 5.10 -7.43 -0.52
CA ASN A 183 6.50 -7.31 -0.95
C ASN A 183 7.05 -5.88 -0.85
N TYR A 184 6.20 -4.89 -0.59
CA TYR A 184 6.64 -3.51 -0.33
C TYR A 184 6.54 -3.14 1.16
N GLY A 185 6.08 -4.05 2.04
CA GLY A 185 5.73 -3.73 3.43
C GLY A 185 4.53 -2.79 3.55
N ALA A 186 3.60 -2.88 2.59
CA ALA A 186 2.44 -1.99 2.43
C ALA A 186 1.08 -2.73 2.45
N ALA A 187 1.07 -3.96 2.95
CA ALA A 187 -0.15 -4.72 3.26
C ALA A 187 0.01 -5.46 4.59
N VAL A 188 -1.12 -5.82 5.19
CA VAL A 188 -1.20 -6.63 6.40
C VAL A 188 -2.32 -7.65 6.28
N ASP A 189 -2.08 -8.85 6.82
CA ASP A 189 -3.11 -9.85 7.09
C ASP A 189 -3.40 -9.84 8.58
N VAL A 190 -4.64 -9.52 8.97
CA VAL A 190 -5.00 -9.25 10.37
C VAL A 190 -6.33 -9.85 10.80
N SER A 191 -6.49 -10.02 12.11
CA SER A 191 -7.78 -10.22 12.77
C SER A 191 -7.84 -9.41 14.07
N ILE A 192 -8.84 -9.70 14.90
CA ILE A 192 -9.05 -9.08 16.21
C ILE A 192 -9.01 -10.18 17.28
N ILE A 193 -8.34 -9.89 18.39
CA ILE A 193 -8.47 -10.61 19.65
C ILE A 193 -9.32 -9.80 20.63
N ASP A 194 -10.19 -10.48 21.36
CA ASP A 194 -11.03 -9.89 22.41
C ASP A 194 -10.21 -9.54 23.67
N ALA A 195 -10.89 -8.97 24.67
CA ALA A 195 -10.26 -8.61 25.94
C ALA A 195 -9.73 -9.80 26.76
N PHE A 196 -10.17 -11.02 26.44
CA PHE A 196 -9.72 -12.27 27.08
C PHE A 196 -8.57 -12.93 26.31
N GLY A 197 -8.20 -12.40 25.15
CA GLY A 197 -7.15 -12.92 24.29
C GLY A 197 -7.61 -13.96 23.27
N ASN A 198 -8.92 -14.17 23.11
CA ASN A 198 -9.45 -15.08 22.09
C ASN A 198 -9.54 -14.36 20.75
N THR A 199 -9.09 -15.01 19.67
CA THR A 199 -9.34 -14.52 18.31
C THR A 199 -10.83 -14.59 17.99
N LEU A 200 -11.39 -13.51 17.44
CA LEU A 200 -12.78 -13.50 17.00
C LEU A 200 -13.00 -14.53 15.88
N ASP A 201 -14.11 -15.27 15.95
CA ASP A 201 -14.48 -16.21 14.90
C ASP A 201 -14.90 -15.45 13.63
N MET A 202 -14.13 -15.68 12.56
CA MET A 202 -14.35 -15.08 11.24
C MET A 202 -14.96 -16.09 10.27
N GLY A 203 -15.32 -17.30 10.71
CA GLY A 203 -15.94 -18.37 9.91
C GLY A 203 -14.99 -19.17 9.03
N THR A 204 -13.77 -18.67 8.81
CA THR A 204 -12.66 -19.42 8.23
C THR A 204 -11.35 -19.00 8.91
N PRO A 205 -10.31 -19.85 8.91
CA PRO A 205 -8.97 -19.38 9.25
C PRO A 205 -8.45 -18.39 8.20
N VAL A 206 -7.36 -17.69 8.55
CA VAL A 206 -6.49 -17.01 7.57
C VAL A 206 -5.89 -18.05 6.62
N ASP A 207 -5.57 -17.66 5.39
CA ASP A 207 -5.15 -18.54 4.29
C ASP A 207 -6.22 -19.55 3.83
N TYR A 208 -7.50 -19.34 4.17
CA TYR A 208 -8.56 -20.19 3.65
C TYR A 208 -8.80 -19.94 2.15
N PHE A 209 -8.37 -20.87 1.31
CA PHE A 209 -8.55 -20.82 -0.14
C PHE A 209 -9.94 -21.28 -0.59
N GLY A 210 -10.95 -20.45 -0.39
CA GLY A 210 -12.30 -20.72 -0.89
C GLY A 210 -13.27 -19.57 -0.73
N SER A 211 -14.40 -19.67 -1.43
CA SER A 211 -15.45 -18.64 -1.49
C SER A 211 -16.06 -18.27 -0.14
N LEU A 212 -15.86 -19.08 0.90
CA LEU A 212 -16.29 -18.77 2.27
C LEU A 212 -15.47 -17.62 2.90
N ALA A 213 -14.23 -17.40 2.43
CA ALA A 213 -13.40 -16.29 2.87
C ALA A 213 -13.76 -14.94 2.21
N TYR A 214 -14.52 -14.95 1.11
CA TYR A 214 -14.66 -13.80 0.22
C TYR A 214 -15.67 -12.79 0.77
N PRO A 215 -15.27 -11.54 1.10
CA PRO A 215 -16.21 -10.51 1.53
C PRO A 215 -17.38 -10.29 0.57
N VAL A 216 -17.15 -10.40 -0.75
CA VAL A 216 -18.20 -10.18 -1.76
C VAL A 216 -19.31 -11.25 -1.74
N LEU A 217 -19.06 -12.41 -1.13
CA LEU A 217 -20.03 -13.53 -1.05
C LEU A 217 -20.68 -13.68 0.32
N GLU A 218 -20.43 -12.77 1.26
CA GLU A 218 -20.92 -12.87 2.63
C GLU A 218 -22.45 -12.92 2.74
N SER A 219 -23.18 -12.10 1.98
CA SER A 219 -24.65 -12.14 1.98
C SER A 219 -25.19 -13.48 1.52
N TYR A 220 -24.57 -14.08 0.50
CA TYR A 220 -24.93 -15.41 0.00
C TYR A 220 -24.58 -16.50 1.03
N ASN A 221 -23.39 -16.43 1.62
CA ASN A 221 -22.95 -17.41 2.63
C ASN A 221 -23.79 -17.33 3.91
N LEU A 222 -24.27 -16.13 4.28
CA LEU A 222 -25.23 -15.95 5.37
C LEU A 222 -26.60 -16.55 5.02
N ALA A 223 -27.13 -16.26 3.82
CA ALA A 223 -28.42 -16.78 3.37
C ALA A 223 -28.45 -18.31 3.25
N THR A 224 -27.30 -18.91 2.95
CA THR A 224 -27.14 -20.37 2.84
C THR A 224 -26.70 -21.05 4.13
N GLY A 225 -26.58 -20.31 5.24
CA GLY A 225 -26.19 -20.84 6.55
C GLY A 225 -24.73 -21.29 6.66
N LYS A 226 -23.88 -20.95 5.69
CA LYS A 226 -22.45 -21.25 5.70
C LYS A 226 -21.65 -20.28 6.57
N LEU A 227 -22.13 -19.06 6.76
CA LEU A 227 -21.63 -18.09 7.74
C LEU A 227 -22.75 -17.69 8.70
N THR A 228 -22.38 -17.45 9.95
CA THR A 228 -23.30 -16.93 10.97
C THR A 228 -23.36 -15.40 10.94
N ARG A 229 -24.40 -14.82 11.54
CA ARG A 229 -24.50 -13.35 11.69
C ARG A 229 -23.34 -12.78 12.51
N GLU A 230 -22.86 -13.52 13.51
CA GLU A 230 -21.74 -13.12 14.35
C GLU A 230 -20.42 -13.08 13.56
N GLN A 231 -20.13 -14.10 12.75
CA GLN A 231 -18.94 -14.12 11.88
C GLN A 231 -18.95 -12.93 10.90
N ILE A 232 -20.10 -12.61 10.32
CA ILE A 232 -20.26 -11.42 9.46
C ILE A 232 -20.07 -10.12 10.26
N ALA A 233 -20.59 -10.04 11.50
CA ALA A 233 -20.40 -8.89 12.37
C ALA A 233 -18.92 -8.69 12.74
N ASN A 234 -18.19 -9.76 13.04
CA ASN A 234 -16.76 -9.73 13.34
C ASN A 234 -15.93 -9.25 12.14
N ARG A 235 -16.21 -9.76 10.93
CA ARG A 235 -15.58 -9.29 9.69
C ARG A 235 -15.90 -7.82 9.40
N ASN A 236 -17.14 -7.39 9.64
CA ASN A 236 -17.54 -5.99 9.49
C ASN A 236 -16.85 -5.07 10.49
N LEU A 237 -16.68 -5.49 11.75
CA LEU A 237 -15.92 -4.76 12.75
C LEU A 237 -14.48 -4.54 12.27
N LEU A 238 -13.80 -5.62 11.88
CA LEU A 238 -12.43 -5.55 11.36
C LEU A 238 -12.33 -4.60 10.17
N ARG A 239 -13.15 -4.80 9.13
CA ARG A 239 -13.15 -3.92 7.94
C ARG A 239 -13.42 -2.46 8.28
N THR A 240 -14.35 -2.19 9.21
CA THR A 240 -14.69 -0.82 9.63
C THR A 240 -13.51 -0.14 10.31
N ILE A 241 -12.86 -0.83 11.25
CA ILE A 241 -11.68 -0.32 11.95
C ILE A 241 -10.52 -0.06 10.97
N MET A 242 -10.22 -1.03 10.12
CA MET A 242 -9.13 -0.93 9.15
C MET A 242 -9.39 0.19 8.13
N LYS A 243 -10.62 0.31 7.63
CA LYS A 243 -11.03 1.40 6.72
C LYS A 243 -10.92 2.77 7.36
N LYS A 244 -11.34 2.92 8.63
CA LYS A 244 -11.20 4.18 9.38
C LYS A 244 -9.73 4.60 9.53
N ALA A 245 -8.82 3.62 9.52
CA ALA A 245 -7.38 3.83 9.55
C ALA A 245 -6.71 3.97 8.17
N SER A 246 -7.51 4.09 7.10
CA SER A 246 -7.08 4.26 5.70
C SER A 246 -6.56 3.01 4.99
N PHE A 247 -6.80 1.83 5.56
CA PHE A 247 -6.60 0.57 4.82
C PHE A 247 -7.80 0.22 3.94
N ASN A 248 -7.54 -0.50 2.85
CA ASN A 248 -8.57 -1.03 1.96
C ASN A 248 -8.50 -2.56 1.92
N GLY A 249 -9.61 -3.23 2.24
CA GLY A 249 -9.71 -4.68 2.07
C GLY A 249 -9.92 -5.07 0.60
N ILE A 250 -9.75 -6.36 0.30
CA ILE A 250 -10.06 -6.92 -1.02
C ILE A 250 -11.34 -7.77 -0.98
N THR A 251 -11.83 -8.17 -2.15
CA THR A 251 -13.12 -8.87 -2.29
C THR A 251 -13.03 -10.38 -2.08
N THR A 252 -11.81 -10.92 -2.01
CA THR A 252 -11.51 -12.36 -1.95
C THR A 252 -10.95 -12.83 -0.62
N GLU A 253 -10.53 -11.93 0.27
CA GLU A 253 -9.90 -12.30 1.55
C GLU A 253 -10.40 -11.35 2.65
N TRP A 254 -11.01 -11.90 3.71
CA TRP A 254 -11.54 -11.06 4.80
C TRP A 254 -10.45 -10.48 5.70
N TRP A 255 -9.27 -11.11 5.72
CA TRP A 255 -8.14 -10.76 6.59
C TRP A 255 -7.17 -9.74 5.97
N HIS A 256 -7.17 -9.60 4.65
CA HIS A 256 -6.15 -8.85 3.91
C HIS A 256 -6.50 -7.38 3.72
N PHE A 257 -5.52 -6.51 4.00
CA PHE A 257 -5.69 -5.07 3.93
C PHE A 257 -4.48 -4.36 3.31
N ASN A 258 -4.76 -3.59 2.26
CA ASN A 258 -3.80 -2.75 1.55
C ASN A 258 -3.74 -1.35 2.14
N ALA A 259 -2.53 -0.87 2.44
CA ALA A 259 -2.31 0.45 3.03
C ALA A 259 -2.30 1.58 2.00
N CYS A 260 -2.10 1.24 0.73
CA CYS A 260 -2.09 2.14 -0.40
C CYS A 260 -2.34 1.36 -1.69
N ARG A 261 -2.31 2.05 -2.82
CA ARG A 261 -2.47 1.43 -4.14
C ARG A 261 -1.18 0.75 -4.57
N TYR A 262 -1.26 -0.24 -5.46
CA TYR A 262 -0.07 -0.94 -5.96
C TYR A 262 0.91 0.02 -6.65
N LEU A 263 0.39 0.92 -7.49
CA LEU A 263 1.19 1.95 -8.16
C LEU A 263 1.88 2.91 -7.19
N GLU A 264 1.19 3.27 -6.12
CA GLU A 264 1.73 4.15 -5.10
C GLU A 264 2.93 3.48 -4.41
N ALA A 265 2.75 2.24 -3.95
CA ALA A 265 3.84 1.49 -3.34
C ALA A 265 5.04 1.32 -4.28
N ARG A 266 4.80 1.01 -5.56
CA ARG A 266 5.87 0.86 -6.55
C ARG A 266 6.64 2.17 -6.80
N ASN A 267 6.00 3.32 -6.67
CA ASN A 267 6.63 4.62 -6.87
C ASN A 267 7.41 5.09 -5.63
N TYR A 268 6.95 4.76 -4.43
CA TYR A 268 7.53 5.27 -3.18
C TYR A 268 8.43 4.29 -2.44
N TYR A 269 8.25 2.98 -2.64
CA TYR A 269 8.91 1.95 -1.84
C TYR A 269 9.72 0.98 -2.70
N SER A 270 10.84 0.54 -2.14
CA SER A 270 11.60 -0.56 -2.72
C SER A 270 10.94 -1.89 -2.39
N MET A 271 10.77 -2.74 -3.40
CA MET A 271 10.30 -4.10 -3.19
C MET A 271 11.36 -4.91 -2.45
N LEU A 272 10.94 -5.60 -1.40
CA LEU A 272 11.69 -6.58 -0.62
C LEU A 272 11.92 -7.83 -1.47
N ARG A 273 13.03 -7.89 -2.22
CA ARG A 273 13.26 -8.95 -3.21
C ARG A 273 13.81 -10.24 -2.61
N ASN A 274 15.00 -10.21 -2.00
CA ASN A 274 15.71 -11.44 -1.63
C ASN A 274 16.15 -11.48 -0.17
N HIS A 275 15.93 -12.64 0.45
CA HIS A 275 16.72 -13.19 1.56
C HIS A 275 18.00 -13.87 1.02
N THR A 276 18.73 -13.21 0.15
CA THR A 276 20.10 -13.61 -0.26
C THR A 276 20.67 -12.53 -1.17
N VAL A 277 21.79 -11.96 -0.72
CA VAL A 277 22.79 -11.10 -1.37
C VAL A 277 22.55 -10.73 -2.85
N ILE A 278 22.65 -9.43 -3.10
CA ILE A 278 22.76 -8.78 -4.42
C ILE A 278 23.60 -9.62 -5.38
N ASN A 279 23.02 -9.98 -6.53
CA ASN A 279 23.79 -10.09 -7.76
C ASN A 279 22.95 -9.69 -8.98
N LYS A 280 23.23 -8.49 -9.48
CA LYS A 280 22.99 -8.11 -10.87
C LYS A 280 23.94 -8.94 -11.75
N SER A 281 23.46 -10.02 -12.37
CA SER A 281 23.91 -10.39 -13.72
C SER A 281 23.18 -11.62 -14.27
N LYS A 282 22.86 -11.49 -15.57
CA LYS A 282 22.65 -12.51 -16.61
C LYS A 282 21.25 -13.10 -16.82
N LEU A 283 20.66 -12.58 -17.90
CA LEU A 283 19.71 -13.21 -18.81
C LEU A 283 20.29 -14.44 -19.53
N ALA A 284 19.34 -15.24 -20.05
CA ALA A 284 19.40 -16.30 -21.07
C ALA A 284 19.79 -17.71 -20.56
N ASN A 285 19.08 -18.81 -20.87
CA ASN A 285 18.35 -19.13 -22.11
C ASN A 285 17.27 -20.25 -21.96
N LYS A 286 16.18 -20.08 -22.72
CA LYS A 286 15.34 -21.02 -23.51
C LYS A 286 14.60 -22.25 -22.92
N SER A 287 13.26 -22.19 -23.00
CA SER A 287 12.37 -23.26 -23.50
C SER A 287 11.07 -22.66 -24.07
N GLN A 288 10.67 -23.01 -25.29
CA GLN A 288 9.46 -22.55 -26.00
C GLN A 288 8.17 -23.10 -25.34
N ASN A 289 6.96 -22.52 -25.42
CA ASN A 289 6.43 -21.21 -25.82
C ASN A 289 5.03 -21.11 -25.14
N LYS A 290 4.98 -20.62 -23.91
CA LYS A 290 3.75 -20.09 -23.25
C LYS A 290 3.98 -18.67 -22.69
N GLU A 291 5.21 -18.17 -22.73
CA GLU A 291 5.66 -17.00 -21.96
C GLU A 291 5.43 -15.65 -22.66
N ASP A 292 4.93 -15.63 -23.89
CA ASP A 292 4.87 -14.40 -24.69
C ASP A 292 3.52 -13.68 -24.62
N VAL A 293 2.52 -14.24 -23.94
CA VAL A 293 1.24 -13.57 -23.73
C VAL A 293 1.36 -12.50 -22.66
N SER A 294 0.96 -11.26 -22.93
CA SER A 294 0.85 -10.18 -21.95
C SER A 294 -0.44 -9.39 -22.10
N PHE A 295 -0.89 -8.77 -21.03
CA PHE A 295 -2.04 -7.91 -20.88
C PHE A 295 -1.55 -6.50 -20.55
N LYS A 296 -2.11 -5.50 -21.19
CA LYS A 296 -1.84 -4.08 -20.94
C LYS A 296 -3.18 -3.37 -20.83
N ILE A 297 -3.24 -2.25 -20.12
CA ILE A 297 -4.49 -1.52 -19.95
C ILE A 297 -4.45 -0.36 -20.94
N GLN A 298 -5.30 -0.40 -21.96
CA GLN A 298 -5.40 0.67 -22.95
C GLN A 298 -6.21 1.82 -22.34
N VAL A 299 -5.62 3.01 -22.30
CA VAL A 299 -6.22 4.19 -21.65
C VAL A 299 -6.62 5.29 -22.62
N LYS A 300 -6.07 5.28 -23.84
CA LYS A 300 -6.39 6.31 -24.85
C LYS A 300 -6.11 5.83 -26.27
N LEU A 301 -6.89 6.34 -27.21
CA LEU A 301 -6.66 6.29 -28.66
C LEU A 301 -6.55 7.73 -29.19
N SER A 302 -5.64 7.97 -30.14
CA SER A 302 -5.48 9.28 -30.77
C SER A 302 -5.00 9.14 -32.22
N GLN A 303 -5.44 10.04 -33.11
CA GLN A 303 -4.93 10.14 -34.49
C GLN A 303 -3.55 10.81 -34.53
N THR A 304 -3.27 11.70 -33.60
CA THR A 304 -1.98 12.39 -33.47
C THR A 304 -1.21 11.90 -32.26
N LYS A 305 0.12 12.01 -32.31
CA LYS A 305 0.97 11.70 -31.16
C LYS A 305 0.72 12.73 -30.06
N ILE A 306 0.44 12.24 -28.86
CA ILE A 306 0.28 13.00 -27.63
C ILE A 306 1.53 12.72 -26.82
N ASP A 307 2.11 13.77 -26.25
CA ASP A 307 3.26 13.61 -25.36
C ASP A 307 2.90 12.76 -24.13
N LYS A 308 3.82 11.88 -23.71
CA LYS A 308 3.60 10.98 -22.58
C LYS A 308 3.42 11.73 -21.25
N ASN A 309 3.95 12.93 -21.14
CA ASN A 309 3.83 13.82 -19.98
C ASN A 309 2.63 14.77 -20.10
N SER A 310 1.81 14.63 -21.15
CA SER A 310 0.62 15.46 -21.32
C SER A 310 -0.32 15.33 -20.12
N PRO A 311 -1.00 16.41 -19.68
CA PRO A 311 -1.98 16.36 -18.59
C PRO A 311 -3.09 15.32 -18.78
N VAL A 312 -3.36 14.91 -20.02
CA VAL A 312 -4.33 13.85 -20.31
C VAL A 312 -3.92 12.47 -19.75
N PHE A 313 -2.63 12.27 -19.44
CA PHE A 313 -2.09 11.05 -18.84
C PHE A 313 -1.68 11.26 -17.37
N LYS A 314 -2.20 12.31 -16.72
CA LYS A 314 -1.86 12.62 -15.33
C LYS A 314 -2.05 11.40 -14.42
N GLY A 315 -0.99 11.05 -13.69
CA GLY A 315 -0.99 9.93 -12.76
C GLY A 315 -0.66 8.57 -13.39
N LEU A 316 -0.34 8.52 -14.69
CA LEU A 316 -0.01 7.29 -15.41
C LEU A 316 1.37 7.37 -16.06
N ASN A 317 2.13 6.26 -15.97
CA ASN A 317 3.33 6.06 -16.79
C ASN A 317 2.93 5.38 -18.10
N VAL A 318 2.67 6.18 -19.14
CA VAL A 318 2.11 5.69 -20.40
C VAL A 318 3.18 5.26 -21.40
N HIS A 319 2.94 4.12 -22.04
CA HIS A 319 3.61 3.70 -23.27
C HIS A 319 2.62 3.85 -24.44
N TYR A 320 3.12 3.95 -25.66
CA TYR A 320 2.25 3.97 -26.83
C TYR A 320 2.81 3.08 -27.94
N TYR A 321 1.93 2.58 -28.79
CA TYR A 321 2.25 1.90 -30.04
C TYR A 321 1.30 2.38 -31.15
N GLN A 322 1.68 2.17 -32.40
CA GLN A 322 0.85 2.52 -33.55
C GLN A 322 0.17 1.27 -34.12
N HIS A 323 -1.11 1.38 -34.46
CA HIS A 323 -1.84 0.33 -35.15
C HIS A 323 -2.92 0.95 -36.04
N LYS A 324 -2.90 0.62 -37.35
CA LYS A 324 -3.83 1.18 -38.36
C LYS A 324 -3.87 2.71 -38.35
N GLY A 325 -2.72 3.36 -38.27
CA GLY A 325 -2.60 4.83 -38.28
C GLY A 325 -3.01 5.53 -36.98
N LEU A 326 -3.39 4.80 -35.93
CA LEU A 326 -3.76 5.36 -34.63
C LEU A 326 -2.68 5.11 -33.58
N TYR A 327 -2.43 6.11 -32.74
CA TYR A 327 -1.64 5.99 -31.52
C TYR A 327 -2.50 5.41 -30.40
N LYS A 328 -2.07 4.27 -29.85
CA LYS A 328 -2.73 3.57 -28.75
C LYS A 328 -1.87 3.71 -27.51
N TYR A 329 -2.41 4.29 -26.45
CA TYR A 329 -1.72 4.51 -25.19
C TYR A 329 -2.12 3.45 -24.19
N VAL A 330 -1.12 2.86 -23.56
CA VAL A 330 -1.26 1.74 -22.64
C VAL A 330 -0.46 1.98 -21.38
N VAL A 331 -0.88 1.34 -20.30
CA VAL A 331 -0.20 1.32 -19.01
C VAL A 331 -0.13 -0.08 -18.47
N GLY A 332 0.95 -0.34 -17.74
CA GLY A 332 1.24 -1.65 -17.20
C GLY A 332 1.50 -2.71 -18.27
N GLU A 333 2.09 -3.82 -17.82
CA GLU A 333 2.30 -5.01 -18.64
C GLU A 333 2.28 -6.21 -17.70
N PHE A 334 1.29 -7.07 -17.88
CA PHE A 334 0.93 -8.14 -16.97
C PHE A 334 0.86 -9.45 -17.75
N LYS A 335 1.47 -10.53 -17.29
CA LYS A 335 1.40 -11.88 -17.85
C LYS A 335 0.19 -12.63 -17.29
N ASP A 336 -0.50 -12.00 -16.33
CA ASP A 336 -1.67 -12.51 -15.64
C ASP A 336 -2.83 -11.52 -15.78
N ILE A 337 -4.02 -12.06 -15.99
CA ILE A 337 -5.21 -11.25 -16.24
C ILE A 337 -5.80 -10.66 -14.96
N ALA A 338 -5.66 -11.32 -13.81
CA ALA A 338 -6.19 -10.80 -12.54
C ALA A 338 -5.39 -9.60 -12.07
N ALA A 339 -4.05 -9.65 -12.15
CA ALA A 339 -3.20 -8.48 -11.95
C ALA A 339 -3.56 -7.32 -12.90
N ALA A 340 -3.96 -7.63 -14.14
CA ALA A 340 -4.44 -6.63 -15.09
C ALA A 340 -5.80 -6.03 -14.69
N TYR A 341 -6.71 -6.82 -14.08
CA TYR A 341 -8.00 -6.33 -13.56
C TYR A 341 -7.82 -5.46 -12.32
N GLU A 342 -7.01 -5.88 -11.34
CA GLU A 342 -6.68 -5.07 -10.17
C GLU A 342 -6.07 -3.72 -10.59
N TYR A 343 -5.16 -3.76 -11.58
CA TYR A 343 -4.57 -2.55 -12.12
C TYR A 343 -5.56 -1.71 -12.96
N LEU A 344 -6.53 -2.34 -13.62
CA LEU A 344 -7.59 -1.64 -14.35
C LEU A 344 -8.49 -0.86 -13.38
N GLU A 345 -8.93 -1.47 -12.28
CA GLU A 345 -9.65 -0.76 -11.21
C GLU A 345 -8.84 0.45 -10.76
N ASP A 346 -7.51 0.28 -10.69
CA ASP A 346 -6.65 1.36 -10.29
C ASP A 346 -6.69 2.54 -11.27
N VAL A 347 -6.59 2.23 -12.56
CA VAL A 347 -6.63 3.17 -13.68
C VAL A 347 -7.99 3.87 -13.80
N GLU A 348 -9.09 3.17 -13.54
CA GLU A 348 -10.44 3.74 -13.60
C GLU A 348 -10.70 4.78 -12.50
N VAL A 349 -10.14 4.60 -11.30
CA VAL A 349 -10.23 5.61 -10.23
C VAL A 349 -9.44 6.87 -10.59
N LEU A 350 -8.38 6.76 -11.39
CA LEU A 350 -7.64 7.93 -11.90
C LEU A 350 -8.40 8.71 -12.98
N GLY A 351 -9.64 8.32 -13.30
CA GLY A 351 -10.52 9.01 -14.23
C GLY A 351 -10.55 8.41 -15.64
N PHE A 352 -9.80 7.34 -15.89
CA PHE A 352 -9.79 6.64 -17.18
C PHE A 352 -10.89 5.57 -17.20
N LYS A 353 -12.15 6.01 -17.14
CA LYS A 353 -13.33 5.12 -17.09
C LYS A 353 -13.53 4.26 -18.33
N ASP A 354 -12.97 4.69 -19.46
CA ASP A 354 -12.98 3.94 -20.72
C ASP A 354 -11.74 3.06 -20.90
N ALA A 355 -10.94 2.87 -19.84
CA ALA A 355 -9.79 1.98 -19.89
C ALA A 355 -10.25 0.53 -19.97
N PHE A 356 -9.48 -0.30 -20.67
CA PHE A 356 -9.78 -1.73 -20.76
C PHE A 356 -8.53 -2.55 -21.01
N ILE A 357 -8.60 -3.82 -20.63
CA ILE A 357 -7.52 -4.77 -20.83
C ILE A 357 -7.43 -5.15 -22.31
N ILE A 358 -6.21 -5.13 -22.84
CA ILE A 358 -5.86 -5.67 -24.15
C ILE A 358 -4.76 -6.71 -23.98
N ALA A 359 -4.75 -7.71 -24.86
CA ALA A 359 -3.75 -8.77 -24.82
C ALA A 359 -2.81 -8.74 -26.05
N PHE A 360 -1.60 -9.25 -25.85
CA PHE A 360 -0.55 -9.40 -26.83
C PHE A 360 0.06 -10.78 -26.73
N ASN A 361 0.53 -11.33 -27.85
CA ASN A 361 1.41 -12.49 -27.91
C ASN A 361 2.57 -12.13 -28.84
N LYS A 362 3.82 -12.18 -28.33
CA LYS A 362 5.03 -11.77 -29.10
C LYS A 362 4.86 -10.40 -29.78
N ASP A 363 4.33 -9.43 -29.02
CA ASP A 363 4.04 -8.07 -29.45
C ASP A 363 2.89 -7.90 -30.47
N GLU A 364 2.26 -8.99 -30.92
CA GLU A 364 1.05 -8.93 -31.74
C GLU A 364 -0.20 -8.91 -30.86
N ARG A 365 -1.11 -7.98 -31.14
CA ARG A 365 -2.37 -7.87 -30.39
C ARG A 365 -3.27 -9.08 -30.70
N ILE A 366 -3.73 -9.76 -29.67
CA ILE A 366 -4.66 -10.89 -29.74
C ILE A 366 -5.94 -10.61 -28.95
N ASP A 367 -6.98 -11.42 -29.17
CA ASP A 367 -8.18 -11.36 -28.34
C ASP A 367 -7.86 -11.77 -26.89
N VAL A 368 -8.46 -11.09 -25.91
CA VAL A 368 -8.22 -11.39 -24.50
C VAL A 368 -8.66 -12.81 -24.15
N LYS A 369 -9.73 -13.33 -24.77
CA LYS A 369 -10.17 -14.71 -24.56
C LYS A 369 -9.16 -15.71 -25.11
N ASP A 370 -8.57 -15.41 -26.26
CA ASP A 370 -7.54 -16.28 -26.85
C ASP A 370 -6.23 -16.22 -26.08
N ALA A 371 -5.89 -15.05 -25.53
CA ALA A 371 -4.78 -14.89 -24.60
C ALA A 371 -4.96 -15.74 -23.35
N ILE A 372 -6.16 -15.75 -22.77
CA ILE A 372 -6.50 -16.61 -21.63
C ILE A 372 -6.37 -18.09 -22.01
N LYS A 373 -6.88 -18.50 -23.18
CA LYS A 373 -6.75 -19.90 -23.66
C LYS A 373 -5.31 -20.34 -23.88
N ILE A 374 -4.43 -19.44 -24.35
CA ILE A 374 -3.00 -19.74 -24.55
C ILE A 374 -2.29 -19.94 -23.20
N LEU A 375 -2.74 -19.23 -22.16
CA LEU A 375 -2.18 -19.30 -20.82
C LEU A 375 -2.70 -20.50 -19.98
N GLN A 376 -3.85 -21.07 -20.37
CA GLN A 376 -4.34 -22.37 -19.90
C GLN A 376 -3.46 -23.50 -20.45
#